data_AF-A0A167NPI2-F1
#
_entry.id   AF-A0A167NPI2-F1
#
_cell.length_a   1.000
_cell.length_b   1.000
_cell.length_c   1.000
_cell.angle_alpha   90.00
_cell.angle_beta   90.00
_cell.angle_gamma   90.00
#
_symmetry.space_group_name_H-M   'P 1'
#
loop_
_entity.id
_entity.type
_entity.pdbx_description
1 polymer ?
#
loop_
_entity_poly.entity_id
_entity_poly.type
_entity_poly.pdbx_seq_one_letter_code
_entity_poly.pdbx_strand_id
1 'polypeptide(L)'
;MDHSGESGIRSVQIAGADPELMAQAAQFNVRNGAQIIDINMGCPAKKVNKKLAGSALLQYPELVEEIVQAVVGAVEVPVTLKIRTGWDPDNRNGVEIAKIAERNRIASLAVHGRTRACMYKGEAEYDTIKAIKQSVSIPVVANGDITSPEKAKQVLDYTGADAIMIGRAAQGRPWIFREIDYYLRTGKHLPTPEVSEVRSILMEHLLNLHQFYGEPMGARIARKHVSWYLQSHDQEGQFRRVFNALEQPQEQIEALENYFETLAAN
;
A
#
# COMPACT_ATOMS: atom_id res chain seq x y z
N MET A 1 12.78 0.15 14.60
CA MET A 1 12.48 1.10 13.50
C MET A 1 12.44 2.47 14.14
N ASP A 2 13.00 3.48 13.48
CA ASP A 2 12.84 4.86 13.93
C ASP A 2 11.49 5.38 13.42
N HIS A 3 10.63 5.81 14.33
CA HIS A 3 9.32 6.37 14.02
C HIS A 3 9.27 7.88 14.31
N SER A 4 10.42 8.51 14.59
CA SER A 4 10.52 9.94 14.77
C SER A 4 10.18 10.66 13.44
N GLY A 5 9.27 11.63 13.49
CA GLY A 5 8.83 12.39 12.32
C GLY A 5 7.63 11.82 11.55
N GLU A 6 7.12 10.62 11.88
CA GLU A 6 5.86 10.14 11.28
C GLU A 6 4.67 11.02 11.73
N SER A 7 3.92 11.55 10.77
CA SER A 7 2.67 12.28 11.03
C SER A 7 1.47 11.31 10.95
N GLY A 8 0.57 11.37 11.94
CA GLY A 8 -0.62 10.53 11.99
C GLY A 8 -0.44 9.22 12.77
N ILE A 9 -1.32 8.25 12.48
CA ILE A 9 -1.38 6.98 13.20
C ILE A 9 -0.29 6.03 12.68
N ARG A 10 0.58 5.56 13.59
CA ARG A 10 1.67 4.64 13.24
C ARG A 10 1.17 3.20 13.12
N SER A 11 0.99 2.73 11.89
CA SER A 11 0.57 1.36 11.60
C SER A 11 1.73 0.54 11.05
N VAL A 12 2.11 -0.53 11.75
CA VAL A 12 3.20 -1.43 11.33
C VAL A 12 2.63 -2.76 10.86
N GLN A 13 2.96 -3.14 9.62
CA GLN A 13 2.56 -4.43 9.07
C GLN A 13 3.62 -5.51 9.34
N ILE A 14 3.21 -6.62 9.95
CA ILE A 14 4.03 -7.81 10.20
C ILE A 14 3.67 -8.94 9.23
N ALA A 15 4.63 -9.84 8.97
CA ALA A 15 4.44 -10.97 8.07
C ALA A 15 5.21 -12.19 8.59
N GLY A 16 4.58 -13.35 8.52
CA GLY A 16 5.11 -14.62 9.03
C GLY A 16 4.05 -15.70 8.94
N ALA A 17 4.38 -16.91 9.36
CA ALA A 17 3.52 -18.09 9.31
C ALA A 17 3.49 -18.88 10.63
N ASP A 18 4.19 -18.37 11.64
CA ASP A 18 4.36 -19.01 12.94
C ASP A 18 3.65 -18.13 13.99
N PRO A 19 2.60 -18.64 14.67
CA PRO A 19 1.80 -17.82 15.58
C PRO A 19 2.61 -17.14 16.68
N GLU A 20 3.55 -17.86 17.30
CA GLU A 20 4.36 -17.36 18.40
C GLU A 20 5.31 -16.25 17.92
N LEU A 21 6.02 -16.48 16.81
CA LEU A 21 6.91 -15.45 16.24
C LEU A 21 6.13 -14.21 15.77
N MET A 22 4.90 -14.40 15.27
CA MET A 22 4.03 -13.28 14.89
C MET A 22 3.59 -12.46 16.10
N ALA A 23 3.23 -13.11 17.20
CA ALA A 23 2.91 -12.45 18.47
C ALA A 23 4.12 -11.65 19.03
N GLN A 24 5.30 -12.26 19.05
CA GLN A 24 6.53 -11.59 19.47
C GLN A 24 6.87 -10.38 18.58
N ALA A 25 6.68 -10.51 17.26
CA ALA A 25 6.88 -9.40 16.32
C ALA A 25 5.88 -8.25 16.58
N ALA A 26 4.62 -8.55 16.88
CA ALA A 26 3.63 -7.55 17.25
C ALA A 26 4.05 -6.78 18.52
N GLN A 27 4.37 -7.51 19.59
CA GLN A 27 4.84 -6.93 20.86
C GLN A 27 6.10 -6.09 20.70
N PHE A 28 7.04 -6.54 19.88
CA PHE A 28 8.25 -5.77 19.57
C PHE A 28 7.89 -4.43 18.92
N ASN A 29 7.04 -4.42 17.89
CA ASN A 29 6.68 -3.20 17.18
C ASN A 29 5.85 -2.23 18.04
N VAL A 30 4.94 -2.74 18.89
CA VAL A 30 4.19 -1.92 19.85
C VAL A 30 5.13 -1.25 20.85
N ARG A 31 6.11 -1.98 21.40
CA ARG A 31 7.14 -1.38 22.28
C ARG A 31 7.99 -0.32 21.57
N ASN A 32 8.09 -0.39 20.24
CA ASN A 32 8.77 0.62 19.42
C ASN A 32 7.83 1.74 18.95
N GLY A 33 6.58 1.78 19.39
CA GLY A 33 5.67 2.91 19.15
C GLY A 33 4.58 2.66 18.09
N ALA A 34 4.43 1.45 17.57
CA ALA A 34 3.29 1.10 16.72
C ALA A 34 1.96 1.27 17.48
N GLN A 35 1.02 2.00 16.87
CA GLN A 35 -0.33 2.25 17.40
C GLN A 35 -1.37 1.33 16.75
N ILE A 36 -1.03 0.71 15.63
CA ILE A 36 -1.80 -0.35 14.96
C ILE A 36 -0.80 -1.42 14.51
N ILE A 37 -1.18 -2.69 14.68
CA ILE A 37 -0.50 -3.82 14.05
C ILE A 37 -1.35 -4.32 12.89
N ASP A 38 -0.78 -4.48 11.70
CA ASP A 38 -1.46 -5.11 10.56
C ASP A 38 -0.81 -6.45 10.21
N ILE A 39 -1.62 -7.47 9.96
CA ILE A 39 -1.14 -8.81 9.58
C ILE A 39 -1.17 -8.94 8.06
N ASN A 40 -0.02 -9.22 7.43
CA ASN A 40 0.03 -9.48 5.99
C ASN A 40 -0.34 -10.93 5.66
N MET A 41 -1.52 -11.11 5.06
CA MET A 41 -1.94 -12.35 4.39
C MET A 41 -2.30 -12.09 2.91
N GLY A 42 -1.67 -11.08 2.29
CA GLY A 42 -2.00 -10.63 0.93
C GLY A 42 -0.86 -10.75 -0.09
N CYS A 43 0.40 -10.85 0.34
CA CYS A 43 1.53 -10.90 -0.59
C CYS A 43 1.65 -12.28 -1.27
N PRO A 44 1.66 -12.35 -2.63
CA PRO A 44 1.50 -13.62 -3.33
C PRO A 44 2.78 -14.48 -3.45
N ALA A 45 3.94 -13.90 -3.12
CA ALA A 45 5.24 -14.57 -3.22
C ALA A 45 6.12 -14.29 -1.99
N LYS A 46 5.51 -14.09 -0.82
CA LYS A 46 6.27 -13.82 0.41
C LYS A 46 6.85 -15.10 1.00
N LYS A 47 8.15 -15.06 1.32
CA LYS A 47 8.80 -16.03 2.20
C LYS A 47 9.34 -15.29 3.43
N VAL A 48 9.13 -15.85 4.61
CA VAL A 48 9.69 -15.37 5.88
C VAL A 48 10.32 -16.57 6.56
N ASN A 49 11.61 -16.47 6.91
CA ASN A 49 12.40 -17.59 7.46
C ASN A 49 12.24 -18.89 6.64
N LYS A 50 12.32 -18.78 5.31
CA LYS A 50 12.16 -19.87 4.32
C LYS A 50 10.78 -20.55 4.28
N LYS A 51 9.83 -20.16 5.15
CA LYS A 51 8.43 -20.63 5.11
C LYS A 51 7.59 -19.73 4.19
N LEU A 52 6.58 -20.31 3.54
CA LEU A 52 5.58 -19.55 2.78
C LEU A 52 4.75 -18.72 3.75
N ALA A 53 4.54 -17.45 3.43
CA ALA A 53 3.74 -16.50 4.22
C ALA A 53 2.83 -15.68 3.29
N GLY A 54 2.16 -14.66 3.82
CA GLY A 54 1.26 -13.84 3.01
C GLY A 54 0.05 -14.64 2.54
N SER A 55 -0.37 -14.48 1.30
CA SER A 55 -1.61 -15.11 0.81
C SER A 55 -1.50 -16.62 0.60
N ALA A 56 -0.33 -17.23 0.83
CA ALA A 56 -0.21 -18.69 0.90
C ALA A 56 -0.93 -19.28 2.13
N LEU A 57 -1.06 -18.49 3.20
CA LEU A 57 -1.77 -18.87 4.43
C LEU A 57 -3.26 -19.05 4.21
N LEU A 58 -3.84 -18.42 3.18
CA LEU A 58 -5.28 -18.50 2.91
C LEU A 58 -5.75 -19.93 2.57
N GLN A 59 -4.84 -20.86 2.24
CA GLN A 59 -5.18 -22.27 2.06
C GLN A 59 -5.42 -23.03 3.38
N TYR A 60 -5.06 -22.42 4.52
CA TYR A 60 -5.06 -23.06 5.83
C TYR A 60 -5.83 -22.19 6.84
N PRO A 61 -7.18 -22.18 6.80
CA PRO A 61 -8.01 -21.35 7.68
C PRO A 61 -7.72 -21.55 9.18
N GLU A 62 -7.41 -22.77 9.61
CA GLU A 62 -7.01 -23.09 10.99
C GLU A 62 -5.74 -22.35 11.40
N LEU A 63 -4.69 -22.38 10.56
CA LEU A 63 -3.45 -21.65 10.83
C LEU A 63 -3.67 -20.13 10.80
N VAL A 64 -4.57 -19.64 9.95
CA VAL A 64 -4.95 -18.22 9.94
C VAL A 64 -5.57 -17.83 11.28
N GLU A 65 -6.48 -18.66 11.81
CA GLU A 65 -7.09 -18.45 13.12
C GLU A 65 -6.05 -18.45 14.25
N GLU A 66 -5.14 -19.44 14.27
CA GLU A 66 -4.06 -19.50 15.26
C GLU A 66 -3.19 -18.24 15.25
N ILE A 67 -2.78 -17.75 14.07
CA ILE A 67 -1.97 -16.54 13.95
C ILE A 67 -2.76 -15.31 14.43
N VAL A 68 -4.02 -15.17 14.03
CA VAL A 68 -4.86 -14.03 14.44
C VAL A 68 -5.04 -14.03 15.96
N GLN A 69 -5.39 -15.16 16.56
CA GLN A 69 -5.55 -15.29 18.01
C GLN A 69 -4.25 -14.93 18.76
N ALA A 70 -3.12 -15.47 18.31
CA ALA A 70 -1.83 -15.23 18.93
C ALA A 70 -1.44 -13.74 18.88
N VAL A 71 -1.62 -13.08 17.73
CA VAL A 71 -1.27 -11.66 17.57
C VAL A 71 -2.22 -10.76 18.35
N VAL A 72 -3.53 -10.98 18.24
CA VAL A 72 -4.55 -10.19 18.96
C VAL A 72 -4.41 -10.34 20.47
N GLY A 73 -4.14 -11.54 20.97
CA GLY A 73 -3.93 -11.78 22.40
C GLY A 73 -2.59 -11.24 22.94
N ALA A 74 -1.64 -10.88 22.08
CA ALA A 74 -0.31 -10.45 22.49
C ALA A 74 -0.15 -8.94 22.68
N VAL A 75 -1.08 -8.12 22.15
CA VAL A 75 -0.99 -6.64 22.18
C VAL A 75 -2.35 -5.99 22.47
N GLU A 76 -2.32 -4.83 23.14
CA GLU A 76 -3.52 -4.04 23.46
C GLU A 76 -3.94 -3.08 22.34
N VAL A 77 -3.04 -2.82 21.37
CA VAL A 77 -3.36 -1.94 20.23
C VAL A 77 -4.26 -2.65 19.22
N PRO A 78 -5.06 -1.92 18.42
CA PRO A 78 -5.87 -2.54 17.37
C PRO A 78 -5.02 -3.37 16.40
N VAL A 79 -5.46 -4.61 16.16
CA VAL A 79 -4.87 -5.49 15.15
C VAL A 79 -5.77 -5.52 13.93
N THR A 80 -5.20 -5.27 12.77
CA THR A 80 -5.87 -5.28 11.46
C THR A 80 -5.32 -6.41 10.59
N LEU A 81 -6.07 -6.79 9.55
CA LEU A 81 -5.69 -7.88 8.66
C LEU A 81 -5.79 -7.43 7.21
N LYS A 82 -4.78 -7.76 6.40
CA LYS A 82 -4.83 -7.56 4.95
C LYS A 82 -4.75 -8.87 4.17
N ILE A 83 -5.79 -9.17 3.40
CA ILE A 83 -5.92 -10.42 2.63
C ILE A 83 -6.03 -10.20 1.11
N ARG A 84 -6.03 -11.31 0.39
CA ARG A 84 -6.51 -11.47 -0.99
C ARG A 84 -7.85 -12.22 -0.99
N THR A 85 -8.48 -12.35 -2.15
CA THR A 85 -9.79 -13.03 -2.27
C THR A 85 -9.72 -14.55 -2.07
N GLY A 86 -8.53 -15.14 -2.16
CA GLY A 86 -8.25 -16.55 -1.94
C GLY A 86 -6.90 -16.96 -2.54
N TRP A 87 -6.67 -18.26 -2.66
CA TRP A 87 -5.43 -18.82 -3.23
C TRP A 87 -5.40 -18.71 -4.76
N ASP A 88 -6.47 -19.12 -5.44
CA ASP A 88 -6.62 -19.03 -6.88
C ASP A 88 -8.09 -18.78 -7.24
N PRO A 89 -8.46 -18.53 -8.52
CA PRO A 89 -9.84 -18.24 -8.90
C PRO A 89 -10.85 -19.33 -8.51
N ASP A 90 -10.45 -20.59 -8.50
CA ASP A 90 -11.35 -21.70 -8.15
C ASP A 90 -11.44 -21.87 -6.61
N ASN A 91 -10.48 -21.31 -5.88
CA ASN A 91 -10.34 -21.42 -4.43
C ASN A 91 -10.40 -20.03 -3.76
N ARG A 92 -11.56 -19.37 -3.85
CA ARG A 92 -11.88 -18.12 -3.14
C ARG A 92 -12.53 -18.41 -1.80
N ASN A 93 -11.81 -18.16 -0.70
CA ASN A 93 -12.32 -18.33 0.66
C ASN A 93 -12.30 -17.03 1.49
N GLY A 94 -12.24 -15.87 0.84
CA GLY A 94 -12.18 -14.57 1.54
C GLY A 94 -13.29 -14.33 2.57
N VAL A 95 -14.50 -14.84 2.35
CA VAL A 95 -15.63 -14.75 3.31
C VAL A 95 -15.38 -15.58 4.57
N GLU A 96 -14.82 -16.79 4.44
CA GLU A 96 -14.46 -17.63 5.57
C GLU A 96 -13.38 -16.95 6.42
N ILE A 97 -12.32 -16.46 5.77
CA ILE A 97 -11.23 -15.75 6.42
C ILE A 97 -11.72 -14.46 7.10
N ALA A 98 -12.67 -13.74 6.50
CA ALA A 98 -13.27 -12.56 7.11
C ALA A 98 -14.02 -12.88 8.41
N LYS A 99 -14.79 -13.98 8.43
CA LYS A 99 -15.49 -14.43 9.65
C LYS A 99 -14.53 -14.91 10.74
N ILE A 100 -13.42 -15.54 10.36
CA ILE A 100 -12.32 -15.87 11.29
C ILE A 100 -11.74 -14.58 11.89
N ALA A 101 -11.45 -13.59 11.06
CA ALA A 101 -10.91 -12.31 11.51
C ALA A 101 -11.85 -11.62 12.51
N GLU A 102 -13.14 -11.52 12.18
CA GLU A 102 -14.15 -10.88 13.04
C GLU A 102 -14.31 -11.59 14.39
N ARG A 103 -14.51 -12.91 14.41
CA ARG A 103 -14.72 -13.64 15.68
C ARG A 103 -13.50 -13.60 16.60
N ASN A 104 -12.31 -13.40 16.02
CA ASN A 104 -11.05 -13.24 16.73
C ASN A 104 -10.62 -11.77 16.89
N ARG A 105 -11.57 -10.83 16.79
CA ARG A 105 -11.41 -9.40 17.15
C ARG A 105 -10.39 -8.62 16.31
N ILE A 106 -10.21 -8.98 15.04
CA ILE A 106 -9.57 -8.07 14.09
C ILE A 106 -10.41 -6.79 13.97
N ALA A 107 -9.75 -5.63 14.10
CA ALA A 107 -10.40 -4.32 14.15
C ALA A 107 -10.80 -3.79 12.76
N SER A 108 -10.14 -4.24 11.69
CA SER A 108 -10.46 -3.86 10.30
C SER A 108 -9.83 -4.86 9.32
N LEU A 109 -10.51 -5.11 8.21
CA LEU A 109 -10.09 -6.05 7.17
C LEU A 109 -9.89 -5.35 5.82
N ALA A 110 -8.65 -5.32 5.32
CA ALA A 110 -8.35 -4.84 3.97
C ALA A 110 -8.31 -6.01 2.97
N VAL A 111 -9.07 -5.92 1.89
CA VAL A 111 -9.19 -6.99 0.89
C VAL A 111 -8.73 -6.51 -0.47
N HIS A 112 -7.66 -7.10 -0.98
CA HIS A 112 -7.27 -6.90 -2.38
C HIS A 112 -8.08 -7.83 -3.29
N GLY A 113 -8.79 -7.25 -4.26
CA GLY A 113 -9.71 -7.91 -5.20
C GLY A 113 -9.08 -8.89 -6.20
N ARG A 114 -7.99 -9.57 -5.86
CA ARG A 114 -7.40 -10.64 -6.66
C ARG A 114 -6.98 -11.79 -5.76
N THR A 115 -6.99 -13.00 -6.30
CA THR A 115 -6.47 -14.20 -5.63
C THR A 115 -4.94 -14.19 -5.64
N ARG A 116 -4.28 -15.07 -4.88
CA ARG A 116 -2.82 -15.19 -4.91
C ARG A 116 -2.31 -15.47 -6.33
N ALA A 117 -2.92 -16.44 -7.03
CA ALA A 117 -2.50 -16.88 -8.36
C ALA A 117 -2.56 -15.78 -9.42
N CYS A 118 -3.50 -14.84 -9.31
CA CYS A 118 -3.58 -13.70 -10.22
C CYS A 118 -2.34 -12.79 -10.17
N MET A 119 -1.55 -12.80 -9.08
CA MET A 119 -0.45 -11.86 -8.88
C MET A 119 -0.95 -10.41 -9.06
N TYR A 120 -0.49 -9.71 -10.11
CA TYR A 120 -0.98 -8.40 -10.54
C TYR A 120 -1.55 -8.43 -11.97
N LYS A 121 -1.84 -9.61 -12.51
CA LYS A 121 -2.44 -9.84 -13.82
C LYS A 121 -3.96 -9.73 -13.75
N GLY A 122 -4.60 -9.52 -14.91
CA GLY A 122 -6.04 -9.30 -15.01
C GLY A 122 -6.49 -8.07 -14.25
N GLU A 123 -7.79 -7.97 -13.96
CA GLU A 123 -8.39 -6.88 -13.18
C GLU A 123 -8.70 -7.33 -11.76
N ALA A 124 -8.71 -6.39 -10.82
CA ALA A 124 -9.28 -6.62 -9.50
C ALA A 124 -10.81 -6.76 -9.61
N GLU A 125 -11.35 -7.85 -9.07
CA GLU A 125 -12.79 -8.05 -8.90
C GLU A 125 -13.25 -7.58 -7.52
N TYR A 126 -14.48 -7.06 -7.47
CA TYR A 126 -15.04 -6.44 -6.28
C TYR A 126 -16.22 -7.25 -5.71
N ASP A 127 -16.59 -8.36 -6.33
CA ASP A 127 -17.70 -9.22 -5.92
C ASP A 127 -17.38 -9.91 -4.60
N THR A 128 -16.16 -10.45 -4.47
CA THR A 128 -15.72 -11.04 -3.21
C THR A 128 -15.66 -10.00 -2.09
N ILE A 129 -15.24 -8.77 -2.39
CA ILE A 129 -15.16 -7.69 -1.39
C ILE A 129 -16.57 -7.32 -0.91
N LYS A 130 -17.53 -7.20 -1.83
CA LYS A 130 -18.95 -6.98 -1.53
C LYS A 130 -19.53 -8.10 -0.66
N ALA A 131 -19.29 -9.36 -1.05
CA ALA A 131 -19.74 -10.52 -0.29
C ALA A 131 -19.14 -10.55 1.14
N ILE A 132 -17.85 -10.20 1.28
CA ILE A 132 -17.21 -10.04 2.59
C ILE A 132 -17.91 -8.95 3.39
N LYS A 133 -18.07 -7.75 2.83
CA LYS A 133 -18.70 -6.62 3.53
C LYS A 133 -20.13 -6.91 4.00
N GLN A 134 -20.88 -7.72 3.27
CA GLN A 134 -22.21 -8.17 3.66
C GLN A 134 -22.21 -9.25 4.75
N SER A 135 -21.08 -9.92 4.96
CA SER A 135 -20.96 -11.09 5.84
C SER A 135 -20.36 -10.80 7.22
N VAL A 136 -19.75 -9.62 7.42
CA VAL A 136 -19.09 -9.21 8.67
C VAL A 136 -19.49 -7.78 9.04
N SER A 137 -19.39 -7.45 10.32
CA SER A 137 -19.70 -6.13 10.90
C SER A 137 -18.46 -5.25 11.07
N ILE A 138 -17.26 -5.84 11.14
CA ILE A 138 -16.01 -5.07 11.20
C ILE A 138 -15.81 -4.23 9.93
N PRO A 139 -15.12 -3.08 10.01
CA PRO A 139 -14.79 -2.28 8.84
C PRO A 139 -14.04 -3.07 7.75
N VAL A 140 -14.44 -2.91 6.50
CA VAL A 140 -13.83 -3.53 5.32
C VAL A 140 -13.27 -2.45 4.41
N VAL A 141 -12.00 -2.60 4.04
CA VAL A 141 -11.28 -1.68 3.15
C VAL A 141 -11.09 -2.33 1.78
N ALA A 142 -11.70 -1.75 0.75
CA ALA A 142 -11.57 -2.24 -0.62
C ALA A 142 -10.22 -1.85 -1.24
N ASN A 143 -9.55 -2.79 -1.90
CA ASN A 143 -8.24 -2.56 -2.50
C ASN A 143 -8.09 -3.25 -3.86
N GLY A 144 -7.37 -2.62 -4.78
CA GLY A 144 -7.06 -3.17 -6.10
C GLY A 144 -7.62 -2.29 -7.21
N ASP A 145 -6.73 -1.86 -8.10
CA ASP A 145 -7.03 -1.12 -9.35
C ASP A 145 -7.90 0.14 -9.19
N ILE A 146 -7.87 0.75 -8.01
CA ILE A 146 -8.46 2.08 -7.77
C ILE A 146 -7.43 3.11 -8.22
N THR A 147 -7.58 3.60 -9.46
CA THR A 147 -6.62 4.47 -10.14
C THR A 147 -7.13 5.88 -10.41
N SER A 148 -8.42 6.15 -10.13
CA SER A 148 -9.05 7.45 -10.37
C SER A 148 -10.14 7.76 -9.32
N PRO A 149 -10.57 9.04 -9.21
CA PRO A 149 -11.70 9.43 -8.36
C PRO A 149 -13.02 8.74 -8.68
N GLU A 150 -13.31 8.55 -9.97
CA GLU A 150 -14.51 7.86 -10.44
C GLU A 150 -14.46 6.37 -10.08
N LYS A 151 -13.30 5.73 -10.28
CA LYS A 151 -13.13 4.33 -9.89
C LYS A 151 -13.25 4.14 -8.39
N ALA A 152 -12.68 5.06 -7.60
CA ALA A 152 -12.84 5.07 -6.15
C ALA A 152 -14.31 5.13 -5.74
N LYS A 153 -15.08 6.07 -6.32
CA LYS A 153 -16.53 6.18 -6.09
C LYS A 153 -17.27 4.91 -6.52
N GLN A 154 -17.01 4.41 -7.72
CA GLN A 154 -17.64 3.20 -8.25
C GLN A 154 -17.43 2.00 -7.32
N VAL A 155 -16.20 1.83 -6.81
CA VAL A 155 -15.87 0.70 -5.93
C VAL A 155 -16.55 0.84 -4.57
N LEU A 156 -16.56 2.04 -3.98
CA LEU A 156 -17.27 2.30 -2.73
C LEU A 156 -18.77 2.04 -2.89
N ASP A 157 -19.40 2.61 -3.91
CA ASP A 157 -20.83 2.45 -4.17
C ASP A 157 -21.20 0.98 -4.45
N TYR A 158 -20.37 0.25 -5.20
CA TYR A 158 -20.65 -1.14 -5.57
C TYR A 158 -20.50 -2.12 -4.41
N THR A 159 -19.44 -1.96 -3.62
CA THR A 159 -19.07 -2.90 -2.55
C THR A 159 -19.73 -2.58 -1.21
N GLY A 160 -20.06 -1.31 -0.97
CA GLY A 160 -20.45 -0.81 0.35
C GLY A 160 -19.30 -0.81 1.36
N ALA A 161 -18.03 -0.90 0.91
CA ALA A 161 -16.86 -0.87 1.78
C ALA A 161 -16.75 0.46 2.55
N ASP A 162 -16.18 0.41 3.76
CA ASP A 162 -16.08 1.56 4.66
C ASP A 162 -14.92 2.50 4.30
N ALA A 163 -13.92 1.97 3.60
CA ALA A 163 -12.80 2.73 3.07
C ALA A 163 -12.20 2.07 1.82
N ILE A 164 -11.27 2.77 1.19
CA ILE A 164 -10.47 2.29 0.07
C ILE A 164 -8.98 2.40 0.38
N MET A 165 -8.19 1.48 -0.16
CA MET A 165 -6.73 1.50 -0.08
C MET A 165 -6.14 1.58 -1.49
N ILE A 166 -5.21 2.51 -1.68
CA ILE A 166 -4.57 2.81 -2.96
C ILE A 166 -3.09 2.46 -2.86
N GLY A 167 -2.57 1.75 -3.87
CA GLY A 167 -1.17 1.35 -3.94
C GLY A 167 -0.47 1.98 -5.14
N ARG A 168 -0.37 1.23 -6.24
CA ARG A 168 0.38 1.61 -7.44
C ARG A 168 0.01 2.99 -8.00
N ALA A 169 -1.25 3.39 -7.96
CA ALA A 169 -1.70 4.67 -8.50
C ALA A 169 -1.14 5.90 -7.76
N ALA A 170 -0.67 5.73 -6.51
CA ALA A 170 -0.02 6.80 -5.76
C ALA A 170 1.49 6.91 -6.05
N GLN A 171 2.09 5.91 -6.72
CA GLN A 171 3.50 5.95 -7.11
C GLN A 171 3.66 6.96 -8.25
N GLY A 172 4.39 8.05 -8.00
CA GLY A 172 4.54 9.14 -8.97
C GLY A 172 3.36 10.11 -9.05
N ARG A 173 2.32 9.90 -8.21
CA ARG A 173 1.14 10.75 -8.11
C ARG A 173 0.64 10.79 -6.65
N PRO A 174 1.46 11.26 -5.68
CA PRO A 174 1.08 11.26 -4.27
C PRO A 174 -0.16 12.12 -3.97
N TRP A 175 -0.47 13.11 -4.82
CA TRP A 175 -1.66 13.94 -4.72
C TRP A 175 -2.97 13.21 -5.09
N ILE A 176 -2.93 11.95 -5.55
CA ILE A 176 -4.14 11.18 -5.88
C ILE A 176 -5.13 11.09 -4.71
N PHE A 177 -4.62 11.08 -3.47
CA PHE A 177 -5.46 11.03 -2.29
C PHE A 177 -6.36 12.26 -2.16
N ARG A 178 -5.83 13.48 -2.37
CA ARG A 178 -6.64 14.72 -2.30
C ARG A 178 -7.63 14.84 -3.47
N GLU A 179 -7.27 14.31 -4.64
CA GLU A 179 -8.16 14.30 -5.81
C GLU A 179 -9.37 13.38 -5.58
N ILE A 180 -9.13 12.19 -5.05
CA ILE A 180 -10.19 11.23 -4.71
C ILE A 180 -11.07 11.77 -3.60
N ASP A 181 -10.47 12.26 -2.51
CA ASP A 181 -11.21 12.81 -1.38
C ASP A 181 -12.09 14.02 -1.79
N TYR A 182 -11.56 14.94 -2.60
CA TYR A 182 -12.34 16.07 -3.13
C TYR A 182 -13.52 15.60 -4.00
N TYR A 183 -13.30 14.64 -4.89
CA TYR A 183 -14.37 14.10 -5.75
C TYR A 183 -15.44 13.36 -4.95
N LEU A 184 -15.07 12.54 -3.97
CA LEU A 184 -16.02 11.83 -3.12
C LEU A 184 -16.90 12.81 -2.31
N ARG A 185 -16.34 13.93 -1.87
CA ARG A 185 -17.08 14.95 -1.10
C ARG A 185 -17.94 15.88 -1.96
N THR A 186 -17.55 16.16 -3.20
CA THR A 186 -18.15 17.25 -4.00
C THR A 186 -18.77 16.81 -5.32
N GLY A 187 -18.43 15.61 -5.82
CA GLY A 187 -18.75 15.17 -7.17
C GLY A 187 -18.01 15.93 -8.28
N LYS A 188 -17.01 16.74 -7.95
CA LYS A 188 -16.22 17.54 -8.89
C LYS A 188 -14.75 17.12 -8.89
N HIS A 189 -14.05 17.42 -9.97
CA HIS A 189 -12.61 17.18 -10.07
C HIS A 189 -11.81 18.39 -9.58
N LEU A 190 -10.68 18.12 -8.94
CA LEU A 190 -9.61 19.11 -8.83
C LEU A 190 -8.97 19.29 -10.21
N PRO A 191 -8.43 20.49 -10.50
CA PRO A 191 -7.56 20.65 -11.65
C PRO A 191 -6.33 19.74 -11.51
N THR A 192 -5.79 19.30 -12.65
CA THR A 192 -4.49 18.62 -12.68
C THR A 192 -3.43 19.54 -12.07
N PRO A 193 -2.52 19.03 -11.23
CA PRO A 193 -1.44 19.84 -10.67
C PRO A 193 -0.61 20.51 -11.77
N GLU A 194 -0.31 21.78 -11.55
CA GLU A 194 0.61 22.52 -12.41
C GLU A 194 2.01 21.89 -12.36
N VAL A 195 2.78 22.04 -13.44
CA VAL A 195 4.16 21.52 -13.52
C VAL A 195 5.02 22.03 -12.36
N SER A 196 4.80 23.28 -11.93
CA SER A 196 5.47 23.88 -10.78
C SER A 196 5.17 23.16 -9.46
N GLU A 197 3.93 22.74 -9.24
CA GLU A 197 3.54 21.98 -8.05
C GLU A 197 4.18 20.59 -8.07
N VAL A 198 4.16 19.91 -9.24
CA VAL A 198 4.81 18.60 -9.41
C VAL A 198 6.31 18.70 -9.15
N ARG A 199 6.97 19.75 -9.66
CA ARG A 199 8.38 20.05 -9.38
C ARG A 199 8.64 20.16 -7.88
N SER A 200 7.86 21.00 -7.18
CA SER A 200 8.05 21.21 -5.75
C SER A 200 7.93 19.91 -4.94
N ILE A 201 6.89 19.12 -5.20
CA ILE A 201 6.66 17.83 -4.52
C ILE A 201 7.81 16.86 -4.80
N LEU A 202 8.24 16.74 -6.06
CA LEU A 202 9.30 15.80 -6.42
C LEU A 202 10.66 16.22 -5.87
N MET A 203 10.96 17.52 -5.87
CA MET A 203 12.21 18.04 -5.32
C MET A 203 12.28 17.85 -3.80
N GLU A 204 11.20 18.18 -3.08
CA GLU A 204 11.12 17.92 -1.64
C GLU A 204 11.33 16.43 -1.32
N HIS A 205 10.68 15.55 -2.07
CA HIS A 205 10.83 14.11 -1.90
C HIS A 205 12.26 13.63 -2.20
N LEU A 206 12.92 14.17 -3.23
CA LEU A 206 14.31 13.86 -3.57
C LEU A 206 15.25 14.21 -2.42
N LEU A 207 15.14 15.44 -1.90
CA LEU A 207 15.96 15.92 -0.79
C LEU A 207 15.75 15.09 0.48
N ASN A 208 14.50 14.74 0.78
CA ASN A 208 14.16 13.87 1.91
C ASN A 208 14.78 12.47 1.77
N LEU A 209 14.84 11.91 0.56
CA LEU A 209 15.50 10.62 0.31
C LEU A 209 17.02 10.71 0.52
N HIS A 210 17.66 11.79 0.07
CA HIS A 210 19.08 12.03 0.30
C HIS A 210 19.39 12.17 1.78
N GLN A 211 18.58 12.93 2.52
CA GLN A 211 18.75 13.11 3.96
C GLN A 211 18.53 11.82 4.74
N PHE A 212 17.47 11.08 4.44
CA PHE A 212 17.07 9.90 5.21
C PHE A 212 18.03 8.71 5.03
N TYR A 213 18.46 8.46 3.79
CA TYR A 213 19.33 7.31 3.48
C TYR A 213 20.82 7.67 3.45
N GLY A 214 21.18 8.96 3.56
CA GLY A 214 22.52 9.46 3.29
C GLY A 214 22.85 9.43 1.80
N GLU A 215 23.97 10.03 1.40
CA GLU A 215 24.21 10.36 -0.01
C GLU A 215 24.24 9.14 -0.97
N PRO A 216 25.09 8.10 -0.78
CA PRO A 216 25.23 7.06 -1.80
C PRO A 216 23.98 6.17 -1.91
N MET A 217 23.27 5.97 -0.80
CA MET A 217 22.05 5.17 -0.78
C MET A 217 20.84 6.01 -1.20
N GLY A 218 20.76 7.26 -0.77
CA GLY A 218 19.72 8.22 -1.15
C GLY A 218 19.67 8.40 -2.65
N ALA A 219 20.80 8.64 -3.31
CA ALA A 219 20.86 8.76 -4.77
C ALA A 219 20.37 7.49 -5.48
N ARG A 220 20.71 6.30 -4.97
CA ARG A 220 20.26 5.01 -5.55
C ARG A 220 18.77 4.77 -5.35
N ILE A 221 18.23 5.09 -4.18
CA ILE A 221 16.79 4.93 -3.88
C ILE A 221 15.97 5.94 -4.69
N ALA A 222 16.44 7.19 -4.81
CA ALA A 222 15.79 8.25 -5.57
C ALA A 222 15.45 7.84 -7.00
N ARG A 223 16.34 7.12 -7.70
CA ARG A 223 16.13 6.60 -9.06
C ARG A 223 14.79 5.89 -9.23
N LYS A 224 14.40 5.07 -8.25
CA LYS A 224 13.13 4.33 -8.26
C LYS A 224 11.93 5.27 -8.14
N HIS A 225 11.99 6.20 -7.19
CA HIS A 225 10.88 7.11 -6.90
C HIS A 225 10.70 8.13 -8.03
N VAL A 226 11.77 8.77 -8.49
CA VAL A 226 11.76 9.72 -9.63
C VAL A 226 11.26 9.04 -10.90
N SER A 227 11.71 7.81 -11.18
CA SER A 227 11.22 7.02 -12.32
C SER A 227 9.70 6.82 -12.33
N TRP A 228 9.00 6.88 -11.18
CA TRP A 228 7.54 6.80 -11.14
C TRP A 228 6.87 8.09 -11.59
N TYR A 229 7.38 9.26 -11.18
CA TYR A 229 6.86 10.55 -11.62
C TYR A 229 7.06 10.78 -13.13
N LEU A 230 8.18 10.29 -13.65
CA LEU A 230 8.53 10.44 -15.07
C LEU A 230 7.64 9.63 -16.02
N GLN A 231 6.89 8.62 -15.55
CA GLN A 231 6.01 7.83 -16.43
C GLN A 231 4.94 8.69 -17.12
N SER A 232 4.55 9.81 -16.53
CA SER A 232 3.56 10.74 -17.09
C SER A 232 4.17 11.90 -17.90
N HIS A 233 5.49 12.13 -17.80
CA HIS A 233 6.14 13.35 -18.32
C HIS A 233 7.33 13.08 -19.28
N ASP A 234 7.95 11.90 -19.23
CA ASP A 234 9.10 11.51 -20.06
C ASP A 234 8.77 10.21 -20.82
N GLN A 235 7.83 10.30 -21.76
CA GLN A 235 7.32 9.12 -22.48
C GLN A 235 8.41 8.40 -23.29
N GLU A 236 9.41 9.14 -23.79
CA GLU A 236 10.54 8.59 -24.53
C GLU A 236 11.67 8.06 -23.61
N GLY A 237 11.56 8.28 -22.30
CA GLY A 237 12.52 7.79 -21.31
C GLY A 237 13.92 8.36 -21.48
N GLN A 238 14.08 9.52 -22.12
CA GLN A 238 15.38 10.12 -22.37
C GLN A 238 15.96 10.64 -21.06
N PHE A 239 15.18 11.46 -20.34
CA PHE A 239 15.60 12.03 -19.07
C PHE A 239 15.81 10.93 -18.01
N ARG A 240 14.92 9.93 -17.96
CA ARG A 240 15.03 8.80 -17.05
C ARG A 240 16.34 8.04 -17.20
N ARG A 241 16.83 7.85 -18.44
CA ARG A 241 18.12 7.18 -18.70
C ARG A 241 19.29 7.99 -18.14
N VAL A 242 19.28 9.30 -18.37
CA VAL A 242 20.29 10.22 -17.83
C VAL A 242 20.25 10.19 -16.30
N PHE A 243 19.09 10.42 -15.69
CA PHE A 243 18.91 10.46 -14.23
C PHE A 243 19.37 9.17 -13.54
N ASN A 244 19.07 8.01 -14.12
CA ASN A 244 19.46 6.71 -13.54
C ASN A 244 20.97 6.44 -13.59
N ALA A 245 21.71 7.15 -14.43
CA ALA A 245 23.16 7.05 -14.51
C ALA A 245 23.87 7.90 -13.45
N LEU A 246 23.19 8.92 -12.88
CA LEU A 246 23.76 9.83 -11.90
C LEU A 246 24.01 9.14 -10.57
N GLU A 247 25.21 9.33 -10.02
CA GLU A 247 25.65 8.70 -8.77
C GLU A 247 25.67 9.66 -7.60
N GLN A 248 25.79 10.97 -7.86
CA GLN A 248 25.88 11.99 -6.82
C GLN A 248 24.52 12.67 -6.58
N PRO A 249 24.14 12.93 -5.31
CA PRO A 249 22.92 13.68 -4.97
C PRO A 249 22.82 15.04 -5.66
N GLN A 250 23.91 15.79 -5.70
CA GLN A 250 23.95 17.12 -6.30
C GLN A 250 23.66 17.09 -7.80
N GLU A 251 24.23 16.12 -8.53
CA GLU A 251 23.94 15.93 -9.95
C GLU A 251 22.46 15.60 -10.19
N GLN A 252 21.84 14.81 -9.31
CA GLN A 252 20.41 14.50 -9.40
C GLN A 252 19.52 15.72 -9.20
N ILE A 253 19.89 16.60 -8.26
CA ILE A 253 19.16 17.85 -8.00
C ILE A 253 19.23 18.73 -9.25
N GLU A 254 20.43 19.02 -9.75
CA GLU A 254 20.65 19.87 -10.92
C GLU A 254 19.96 19.31 -12.18
N ALA A 255 20.05 18.00 -12.41
CA ALA A 255 19.38 17.36 -13.54
C ALA A 255 17.85 17.53 -13.48
N LEU A 256 17.27 17.41 -12.27
CA LEU A 256 15.84 17.53 -12.09
C LEU A 256 15.36 18.99 -12.21
N GLU A 257 16.15 19.96 -11.73
CA GLU A 257 15.86 21.39 -11.92
C GLU A 257 15.84 21.75 -13.41
N ASN A 258 16.89 21.41 -14.15
CA ASN A 258 16.99 21.65 -15.58
C ASN A 258 15.83 21.02 -16.38
N TYR A 259 15.41 19.82 -15.98
CA TYR A 259 14.28 19.12 -16.59
C TYR A 259 12.97 19.90 -16.44
N PHE A 260 12.66 20.37 -15.23
CA PHE A 260 11.42 21.12 -14.99
C PHE A 260 11.46 22.54 -15.57
N GLU A 261 12.62 23.19 -15.65
CA GLU A 261 12.77 24.47 -16.35
C GLU A 261 12.46 24.32 -17.84
N THR A 262 12.96 23.25 -18.46
CA THR A 262 12.67 22.93 -19.87
C THR A 262 11.18 22.65 -20.08
N LEU A 263 10.53 21.94 -19.15
CA LEU A 263 9.08 21.70 -19.22
C LEU A 263 8.24 22.96 -19.04
N ALA A 264 8.69 23.93 -18.24
CA ALA A 264 7.97 25.19 -18.03
C ALA A 264 8.15 26.18 -19.18
N ALA A 265 9.20 26.02 -20.00
CA ALA A 265 9.47 26.85 -21.17
C ALA A 265 8.75 26.41 -22.46
N ASN A 266 8.15 25.21 -22.45
CA ASN A 266 7.38 24.63 -23.56
C ASN A 266 5.87 24.67 -23.26
#